data_AF-A0A416G2D8-F1
#
_entry.id   AF-A0A416G2D8-F1
#
_cell.length_a   1.000
_cell.length_b   1.000
_cell.length_c   1.000
_cell.angle_alpha   90.00
_cell.angle_beta   90.00
_cell.angle_gamma   90.00
#
_symmetry.space_group_name_H-M   'P 1'
#
loop_
_entity.id
_entity.type
_entity.pdbx_description
1 polymer ?
#
loop_
_entity_poly.entity_id
_entity_poly.type
_entity_poly.pdbx_seq_one_letter_code
_entity_poly.pdbx_strand_id
1 'polypeptide(L)'
;MESLNTDHLELAISAITLCVAIICPILVTIINNIHSAHMRKLELKYEKHLAYYQKQQSVFNHFLEFASKQLESNYQSERTKYIRSYHELVLYTPSEYWEQLSSLHESLLNRRNDSSEKLLAVTQTLGKILQESEQLFPKL
;
A
#
# COMPACT_ATOMS: atom_id res chain seq x y z
N MET A 1 -50.59 -52.84 7.94
CA MET A 1 -50.52 -51.95 6.75
C MET A 1 -49.86 -50.62 7.06
N GLU A 2 -50.01 -50.07 8.28
CA GLU A 2 -49.37 -48.81 8.70
C GLU A 2 -47.83 -48.88 8.77
N SER A 3 -47.26 -50.03 9.16
CA SER A 3 -45.80 -50.23 9.27
C SER A 3 -45.04 -50.23 7.93
N LEU A 4 -45.66 -50.70 6.85
CA LEU A 4 -45.00 -50.71 5.53
C LEU A 4 -44.81 -49.29 4.97
N ASN A 5 -45.71 -48.37 5.32
CA ASN A 5 -45.64 -46.99 4.85
C ASN A 5 -44.60 -46.16 5.62
N THR A 6 -44.36 -46.48 6.88
CA THR A 6 -43.32 -45.86 7.71
C THR A 6 -41.92 -46.28 7.27
N ASP A 7 -41.71 -47.55 6.90
CA ASP A 7 -40.41 -48.05 6.45
C ASP A 7 -39.92 -47.36 5.17
N HIS A 8 -40.82 -47.13 4.20
CA HIS A 8 -40.52 -46.40 2.98
C HIS A 8 -40.23 -44.91 3.23
N LEU A 9 -40.92 -44.31 4.21
CA LEU A 9 -40.71 -42.92 4.61
C LEU A 9 -39.35 -42.75 5.32
N GLU A 10 -38.99 -43.67 6.22
CA GLU A 10 -37.68 -43.68 6.89
C GLU A 10 -36.53 -43.88 5.90
N LEU A 11 -36.71 -44.78 4.92
CA LEU A 11 -35.73 -44.99 3.86
C LEU A 11 -35.54 -43.72 3.00
N ALA A 12 -36.63 -43.03 2.65
CA ALA A 12 -36.59 -41.79 1.88
C ALA A 12 -35.90 -40.66 2.66
N ILE A 13 -36.23 -40.49 3.95
CA ILE A 13 -35.61 -39.49 4.82
C ILE A 13 -34.11 -39.78 5.00
N SER A 14 -33.73 -41.05 5.21
CA SER A 14 -32.32 -41.46 5.34
C SER A 14 -31.54 -41.19 4.05
N ALA A 15 -32.10 -41.53 2.89
CA ALA A 15 -31.48 -41.26 1.59
C ALA A 15 -31.30 -39.75 1.34
N ILE A 16 -32.32 -38.93 1.64
CA ILE A 16 -32.24 -37.47 1.52
C ILE A 16 -31.18 -36.91 2.47
N THR A 17 -31.15 -37.38 3.72
CA THR A 17 -30.20 -36.93 4.73
C THR A 17 -28.76 -37.25 4.32
N LEU A 18 -28.52 -38.46 3.78
CA LEU A 18 -27.22 -38.85 3.23
C LEU A 18 -26.81 -37.94 2.05
N CYS A 19 -27.73 -37.69 1.12
CA CYS A 19 -27.49 -36.79 -0.01
C CYS A 19 -27.15 -35.37 0.45
N VAL A 20 -27.89 -34.82 1.41
CA VAL A 20 -27.63 -33.48 1.98
C VAL A 20 -26.31 -33.45 2.73
N ALA A 21 -25.98 -34.48 3.51
CA ALA A 21 -24.73 -34.60 4.25
C ALA A 21 -23.49 -34.66 3.33
N ILE A 22 -23.64 -35.08 2.07
CA ILE A 22 -22.56 -35.08 1.09
C ILE A 22 -22.55 -33.76 0.31
N ILE A 23 -23.70 -33.31 -0.19
CA ILE A 23 -23.79 -32.15 -1.09
C ILE A 23 -23.52 -30.84 -0.34
N CYS A 24 -24.05 -30.66 0.87
CA CYS A 24 -23.88 -29.41 1.63
C CYS A 24 -22.41 -29.11 1.94
N PRO A 25 -21.59 -30.04 2.49
CA PRO A 25 -20.16 -29.78 2.69
C PRO A 25 -19.41 -29.45 1.41
N ILE A 26 -19.76 -30.06 0.27
CA ILE A 26 -19.15 -29.77 -1.03
C ILE A 26 -19.48 -28.33 -1.46
N LEU A 27 -20.76 -27.94 -1.42
CA LEU A 27 -21.19 -26.58 -1.77
C LEU A 27 -20.55 -25.54 -0.85
N VAL A 28 -20.54 -25.77 0.46
CA VAL A 28 -19.90 -24.89 1.45
C VAL A 28 -18.40 -24.77 1.18
N THR A 29 -17.72 -25.88 0.85
CA THR A 29 -16.29 -25.85 0.50
C THR A 29 -16.02 -25.03 -0.75
N ILE A 30 -16.86 -25.16 -1.80
CA ILE A 30 -16.73 -24.37 -3.02
C ILE A 30 -16.91 -22.88 -2.73
N ILE A 31 -17.98 -22.52 -2.00
CA ILE A 31 -18.26 -21.13 -1.63
C ILE A 31 -17.12 -20.55 -0.80
N ASN A 32 -16.67 -21.28 0.22
CA ASN A 32 -15.56 -20.86 1.09
C ASN A 32 -14.27 -20.68 0.30
N ASN A 33 -13.96 -21.57 -0.64
CA ASN A 33 -12.76 -21.45 -1.47
C ASN A 33 -12.83 -20.21 -2.38
N ILE A 34 -13.97 -19.95 -3.04
CA ILE A 34 -14.15 -18.75 -3.87
C ILE A 34 -14.01 -17.49 -3.03
N HIS A 35 -14.66 -17.45 -1.86
CA HIS A 35 -14.58 -16.32 -0.96
C HIS A 35 -13.16 -16.09 -0.44
N SER A 36 -12.47 -17.16 -0.03
CA SER A 36 -11.10 -17.10 0.46
C SER A 36 -10.13 -16.65 -0.64
N ALA A 37 -10.32 -17.13 -1.87
CA ALA A 37 -9.53 -16.69 -3.02
C ALA A 37 -9.78 -15.22 -3.35
N HIS A 38 -11.03 -14.74 -3.24
CA HIS A 38 -11.36 -13.34 -3.42
C HIS A 38 -10.72 -12.47 -2.34
N MET A 39 -10.91 -12.81 -1.07
CA MET A 39 -10.32 -12.07 0.07
C MET A 39 -8.81 -12.00 -0.03
N ARG A 40 -8.14 -13.14 -0.31
CA ARG A 40 -6.69 -13.17 -0.49
C ARG A 40 -6.22 -12.28 -1.65
N LYS A 41 -6.99 -12.16 -2.74
CA LYS A 41 -6.66 -11.25 -3.84
C LYS A 41 -6.78 -9.78 -3.42
N LEU A 42 -7.78 -9.44 -2.60
CA LEU A 42 -7.94 -8.07 -2.08
C LEU A 42 -6.81 -7.74 -1.09
N GLU A 43 -6.50 -8.65 -0.18
CA GLU A 43 -5.41 -8.52 0.78
C GLU A 43 -4.07 -8.31 0.08
N LEU A 44 -3.72 -9.16 -0.91
CA LEU A 44 -2.48 -9.00 -1.68
C LEU A 44 -2.41 -7.67 -2.44
N LYS A 45 -3.55 -7.15 -2.94
CA LYS A 45 -3.57 -5.83 -3.57
C LYS A 45 -3.32 -4.74 -2.52
N TYR A 46 -4.02 -4.81 -1.40
CA TYR A 46 -3.86 -3.87 -0.29
C TYR A 46 -2.43 -3.86 0.24
N GLU A 47 -1.83 -5.03 0.50
CA GLU A 47 -0.44 -5.16 0.93
C GLU A 47 0.54 -4.53 -0.05
N LYS A 48 0.35 -4.74 -1.37
CA LYS A 48 1.19 -4.11 -2.39
C LYS A 48 1.09 -2.59 -2.36
N HIS A 49 -0.13 -2.05 -2.27
CA HIS A 49 -0.35 -0.61 -2.16
C HIS A 49 0.24 -0.04 -0.86
N LEU A 50 0.06 -0.75 0.26
CA LEU A 50 0.59 -0.36 1.57
C LEU A 50 2.12 -0.35 1.57
N ALA A 51 2.75 -1.40 1.03
CA ALA A 51 4.20 -1.49 0.93
C ALA A 51 4.77 -0.36 0.05
N TYR A 52 4.10 -0.03 -1.06
CA TYR A 52 4.49 1.08 -1.91
C TYR A 52 4.39 2.42 -1.18
N TYR A 53 3.26 2.68 -0.50
CA TYR A 53 3.05 3.90 0.28
C TYR A 53 4.05 4.04 1.43
N GLN A 54 4.27 2.98 2.22
CA GLN A 54 5.25 2.97 3.29
C GLN A 54 6.66 3.23 2.76
N LYS A 55 6.99 2.68 1.60
CA LYS A 55 8.28 2.93 0.95
C LYS A 55 8.40 4.39 0.48
N GLN A 56 7.37 4.93 -0.15
CA GLN A 56 7.31 6.34 -0.57
C GLN A 56 7.47 7.28 0.63
N GLN A 57 6.71 7.06 1.70
CA GLN A 57 6.80 7.82 2.95
C GLN A 57 8.21 7.74 3.56
N SER A 58 8.81 6.56 3.59
CA SER A 58 10.18 6.37 4.09
C SER A 58 11.21 7.14 3.26
N VAL A 59 11.11 7.09 1.92
CA VAL A 59 12.01 7.84 1.03
C VAL A 59 11.84 9.34 1.22
N PHE A 60 10.61 9.83 1.35
CA PHE A 60 10.31 11.25 1.54
C PHE A 60 10.89 11.74 2.88
N ASN A 61 10.68 10.99 3.96
CA ASN A 61 11.24 11.31 5.27
C ASN A 61 12.76 11.29 5.27
N HIS A 62 13.40 10.29 4.67
CA HIS A 62 14.86 10.24 4.55
C HIS A 62 15.40 11.42 3.75
N PHE A 63 14.74 11.81 2.65
CA PHE A 63 15.14 12.99 1.91
C PHE A 63 15.08 14.25 2.78
N LEU A 64 13.96 14.49 3.48
CA LEU A 64 13.78 15.66 4.33
C LEU A 64 14.80 15.71 5.46
N GLU A 65 15.11 14.56 6.07
CA GLU A 65 16.12 14.45 7.12
C GLU A 65 17.50 14.86 6.59
N PHE A 66 17.94 14.31 5.45
CA PHE A 66 19.24 14.64 4.88
C PHE A 66 19.30 16.04 4.27
N ALA A 67 18.21 16.54 3.68
CA ALA A 67 18.12 17.90 3.18
C ALA A 67 18.24 18.92 4.32
N SER A 68 17.60 18.66 5.46
CA SER A 68 17.71 19.50 6.66
C SER A 68 19.13 19.45 7.24
N LYS A 69 19.73 18.26 7.34
CA LYS A 69 21.13 18.11 7.77
C LYS A 69 22.12 18.83 6.85
N GLN A 70 21.88 18.79 5.54
CA GLN A 70 22.71 19.50 4.55
C GLN A 70 22.54 21.01 4.62
N LEU A 71 21.37 21.50 5.06
CA LEU A 71 21.11 22.92 5.31
C LEU A 71 21.88 23.41 6.56
N GLU A 72 21.88 22.60 7.63
CA GLU A 72 22.50 22.96 8.92
C GLU A 72 24.02 22.68 8.97
N SER A 73 24.51 21.71 8.19
CA SER A 73 25.85 21.15 8.37
C SER A 73 26.67 21.13 7.08
N ASN A 74 27.98 21.39 7.21
CA ASN A 74 28.93 21.47 6.09
C ASN A 74 29.76 20.19 5.87
N TYR A 75 29.30 19.04 6.38
CA TYR A 75 30.07 17.80 6.27
C TYR A 75 29.86 17.10 4.92
N GLN A 76 30.97 16.74 4.28
CA GLN A 76 30.97 15.99 3.02
C GLN A 76 30.26 14.63 3.13
N SER A 77 30.25 14.02 4.32
CA SER A 77 29.52 12.77 4.58
C SER A 77 28.01 12.92 4.44
N GLU A 78 27.45 14.09 4.78
CA GLU A 78 26.02 14.37 4.69
C GLU A 78 25.62 14.70 3.25
N ARG A 79 26.51 15.32 2.47
CA ARG A 79 26.30 15.61 1.05
C ARG A 79 26.07 14.34 0.22
N THR A 80 26.87 13.30 0.44
CA THR A 80 26.70 12.03 -0.29
C THR A 80 25.38 11.34 0.05
N LYS A 81 24.98 11.38 1.33
CA LYS A 81 23.69 10.83 1.77
C LYS A 81 22.51 11.60 1.19
N TYR A 82 22.61 12.93 1.15
CA TYR A 82 21.62 13.81 0.52
C TYR A 82 21.47 13.55 -0.98
N ILE A 83 22.57 13.45 -1.74
CA ILE A 83 22.50 13.16 -3.18
C ILE A 83 21.83 11.81 -3.44
N ARG A 84 22.16 10.81 -2.61
CA ARG A 84 21.53 9.49 -2.71
C ARG A 84 20.03 9.55 -2.42
N SER A 85 19.62 10.22 -1.35
CA SER A 85 18.20 10.35 -1.01
C SER A 85 17.44 11.19 -2.04
N TYR A 86 18.06 12.18 -2.66
CA TYR A 86 17.50 12.94 -3.77
C TYR A 86 17.24 12.06 -5.00
N HIS A 87 18.19 11.23 -5.41
CA HIS A 87 17.97 10.30 -6.52
C HIS A 87 16.88 9.27 -6.22
N GLU A 88 16.83 8.76 -4.98
CA GLU A 88 15.76 7.86 -4.56
C GLU A 88 14.39 8.56 -4.57
N LEU A 89 14.32 9.84 -4.18
CA LEU A 89 13.09 10.64 -4.17
C LEU A 89 12.46 10.79 -5.55
N VAL A 90 13.28 11.03 -6.58
CA VAL A 90 12.83 11.20 -7.98
C VAL A 90 12.07 9.97 -8.49
N LEU A 91 12.41 8.76 -8.02
CA LEU A 91 11.72 7.52 -8.41
C LEU A 91 10.26 7.46 -7.95
N TYR A 92 9.91 8.17 -6.88
CA TYR A 92 8.58 8.16 -6.27
C TYR A 92 7.85 9.51 -6.41
N THR A 93 8.43 10.44 -7.16
CA THR A 93 7.87 11.78 -7.37
C THR A 93 7.43 11.94 -8.83
N PRO A 94 6.20 12.42 -9.07
CA PRO A 94 5.72 12.72 -10.42
C PRO A 94 6.62 13.74 -11.15
N SER A 95 6.76 13.58 -12.46
CA SER A 95 7.65 14.40 -13.31
C SER A 95 7.33 15.90 -13.28
N GLU A 96 6.09 16.25 -12.96
CA GLU A 96 5.59 17.62 -12.82
C GLU A 96 6.37 18.42 -11.76
N TYR A 97 6.94 17.73 -10.77
CA TYR A 97 7.65 18.36 -9.64
C TYR A 97 9.17 18.27 -9.75
N TRP A 98 9.72 17.65 -10.80
CA TRP A 98 11.16 17.47 -10.96
C TRP A 98 11.91 18.79 -11.11
N GLU A 99 11.32 19.79 -11.76
CA GLU A 99 11.89 21.15 -11.86
C GLU A 99 11.98 21.83 -10.48
N GLN A 100 10.95 21.69 -9.64
CA GLN A 100 10.93 22.23 -8.28
C GLN A 100 12.02 21.56 -7.41
N LEU A 101 12.17 20.25 -7.56
CA LEU A 101 13.17 19.43 -6.91
C LEU A 101 14.60 19.78 -7.33
N SER A 102 14.83 19.95 -8.63
CA SER A 102 16.11 20.35 -9.20
C SER A 102 16.50 21.75 -8.71
N SER A 103 15.55 22.69 -8.69
CA SER A 103 15.75 24.04 -8.16
C SER A 103 16.12 24.05 -6.67
N LEU A 104 15.53 23.17 -5.86
CA LEU A 104 15.94 22.98 -4.46
C LEU A 104 17.34 22.35 -4.37
N HIS A 105 17.63 21.33 -5.19
CA HIS A 105 18.92 20.66 -5.23
C HIS A 105 20.06 21.62 -5.55
N GLU A 106 19.88 22.47 -6.56
CA GLU A 106 20.83 23.51 -6.92
C GLU A 106 20.99 24.56 -5.82
N SER A 107 19.89 24.99 -5.18
CA SER A 107 19.96 25.94 -4.05
C SER A 107 20.71 25.37 -2.86
N LEU A 108 20.44 24.11 -2.48
CA LEU A 108 21.13 23.42 -1.38
C LEU A 108 22.62 23.20 -1.66
N LEU A 109 22.98 22.83 -2.90
CA LEU A 109 24.38 22.64 -3.28
C LEU A 109 25.14 23.98 -3.35
N ASN A 110 24.51 25.03 -3.85
CA ASN A 110 25.11 26.36 -3.99
C ASN A 110 24.94 27.24 -2.74
N ARG A 111 24.32 26.71 -1.67
CA ARG A 111 24.09 27.40 -0.38
C ARG A 111 23.41 28.74 -0.53
N ARG A 112 22.41 28.82 -1.40
CA ARG A 112 21.62 30.04 -1.58
C ARG A 112 20.71 30.24 -0.36
N ASN A 113 20.48 31.50 0.01
CA ASN A 113 19.61 31.85 1.15
C ASN A 113 18.14 31.39 0.97
N ASP A 114 17.72 31.11 -0.26
CA ASP A 114 16.38 30.62 -0.61
C ASP A 114 16.20 29.10 -0.36
N SER A 115 17.25 28.38 0.04
CA SER A 115 17.22 26.92 0.20
C SER A 115 16.20 26.45 1.24
N SER A 116 16.03 27.21 2.33
CA SER A 116 15.07 26.88 3.39
C SER A 116 13.62 27.04 2.91
N GLU A 117 13.32 28.13 2.20
CA GLU A 117 11.99 28.38 1.63
C GLU A 117 11.63 27.35 0.56
N LYS A 118 12.60 27.00 -0.30
CA LYS A 118 12.42 25.94 -1.31
C LYS A 118 12.23 24.56 -0.67
N LEU A 119 12.92 24.28 0.44
CA LEU A 119 12.75 23.01 1.16
C LEU A 119 11.34 22.91 1.74
N LEU A 120 10.81 24.00 2.30
CA LEU A 120 9.43 24.06 2.78
C LEU A 120 8.44 23.83 1.63
N ALA A 121 8.65 24.48 0.48
CA ALA A 121 7.79 24.31 -0.70
C ALA A 121 7.80 22.85 -1.22
N VAL A 122 8.98 22.22 -1.28
CA VAL A 122 9.09 20.79 -1.65
C VAL A 122 8.44 19.90 -0.59
N THR A 123 8.58 20.21 0.70
CA THR A 123 7.91 19.48 1.79
C THR A 123 6.39 19.52 1.63
N GLN A 124 5.83 20.68 1.28
CA GLN A 124 4.39 20.81 1.01
C GLN A 124 3.96 19.99 -0.22
N THR A 125 4.77 20.00 -1.29
CA THR A 125 4.52 19.18 -2.48
C THR A 125 4.55 17.67 -2.16
N LEU A 126 5.58 17.21 -1.45
CA LEU A 126 5.69 15.82 -1.02
C LEU A 126 4.53 15.42 -0.09
N GLY A 127 4.11 16.32 0.80
CA GLY A 127 2.94 16.14 1.65
C GLY A 127 1.65 15.97 0.84
N LYS A 128 1.43 16.77 -0.22
CA LYS A 128 0.29 16.61 -1.12
C LYS A 128 0.32 15.27 -1.85
N ILE A 129 1.47 14.89 -2.40
CA ILE A 129 1.64 13.59 -3.08
C ILE A 129 1.31 12.44 -2.13
N LEU A 130 1.74 12.53 -0.87
CA LEU A 130 1.48 11.50 0.13
C LEU A 130 -0.01 11.47 0.55
N GLN A 131 -0.66 12.63 0.68
CA GLN A 131 -2.10 12.71 0.97
C GLN A 131 -2.95 12.18 -0.19
N GLU A 132 -2.56 12.45 -1.43
CA GLU A 132 -3.23 11.91 -2.62
C GLU A 132 -3.03 10.39 -2.72
N SER A 133 -1.83 9.88 -2.41
CA SER A 133 -1.59 8.44 -2.39
C SER A 133 -2.32 7.73 -1.24
N GLU A 134 -2.56 8.40 -0.12
CA GLU A 134 -3.41 7.89 0.97
C GLU A 134 -4.88 7.72 0.53
N GLN A 135 -5.40 8.63 -0.29
CA GLN A 135 -6.79 8.55 -0.76
C GLN A 135 -7.05 7.39 -1.72
N LEU A 136 -6.00 6.79 -2.29
CA LEU A 136 -6.10 5.59 -3.13
C LEU A 136 -6.32 4.30 -2.32
N PHE A 137 -6.17 4.35 -0.98
CA PHE A 137 -6.52 3.22 -0.14
C PHE A 137 -8.05 3.08 -0.07
N PRO A 138 -8.60 1.86 -0.26
CA PRO A 138 -10.00 1.63 0.02
C PRO A 138 -10.27 1.95 1.49
N LYS A 139 -11.19 2.88 1.73
CA LYS A 139 -11.69 3.15 3.09
C LYS A 139 -12.36 1.87 3.58
N LEU A 140 -11.81 1.28 4.64
CA LEU A 140 -12.44 0.14 5.32
C LEU A 140 -13.80 0.53 5.89
#